data_AF-A0A6P4IZI2-F1
#
_entry.id   AF-A0A6P4IZI2-F1
#
_cell.length_a   1.000
_cell.length_b   1.000
_cell.length_c   1.000
_cell.angle_alpha   90.00
_cell.angle_beta   90.00
_cell.angle_gamma   90.00
#
_symmetry.space_group_name_H-M   'P 1'
#
loop_
_entity.id
_entity.type
_entity.pdbx_description
1 polymer ?
#
loop_
_entity_poly.entity_id
_entity_poly.type
_entity_poly.pdbx_seq_one_letter_code
_entity_poly.pdbx_strand_id
1 'polypeptide(L)'
;MSDGGKSLGAEKSVSYALYLHLRELCRPKRRLMRIASTKLALTNELIQLQQRRQWETAFDLELDTEASCQLNRALDRERLYRDRLRSNMQRQLAKQQQSKRKYLQDMGKM
;
A
#
# COMPACT_ATOMS: atom_id res chain seq x y z
N MET A 1 -48.11 7.66 -4.31
CA MET A 1 -47.58 6.49 -5.04
C MET A 1 -46.13 6.78 -5.34
N SER A 2 -45.29 5.78 -5.10
CA SER A 2 -43.96 5.90 -4.48
C SER A 2 -42.86 6.56 -5.31
N ASP A 3 -41.99 7.21 -4.54
CA ASP A 3 -40.74 7.86 -4.90
C ASP A 3 -39.70 6.83 -5.39
N GLY A 4 -39.24 7.00 -6.64
CA GLY A 4 -38.26 6.13 -7.28
C GLY A 4 -36.85 6.54 -6.88
N GLY A 5 -36.39 5.99 -5.75
CA GLY A 5 -35.09 6.26 -5.15
C GLY A 5 -33.93 6.08 -6.11
N LYS A 6 -33.37 7.21 -6.58
CA LYS A 6 -32.06 7.24 -7.22
C LYS A 6 -30.99 6.94 -6.17
N SER A 7 -30.36 5.78 -6.30
CA SER A 7 -29.19 5.36 -5.52
C SER A 7 -28.01 6.30 -5.82
N LEU A 8 -27.94 7.41 -5.07
CA LEU A 8 -26.78 8.27 -4.94
C LEU A 8 -26.07 7.87 -3.64
N GLY A 9 -25.31 6.78 -3.69
CA GLY A 9 -24.62 6.25 -2.52
C GLY A 9 -23.36 5.45 -2.82
N ALA A 10 -22.80 5.59 -4.03
CA ALA A 10 -21.52 4.98 -4.39
C ALA A 10 -20.36 6.00 -4.25
N GLU A 11 -20.38 6.84 -3.21
CA GLU A 11 -19.17 7.50 -2.76
C GLU A 11 -18.33 6.45 -2.04
N LYS A 12 -17.54 5.76 -2.85
CA LYS A 12 -16.41 4.91 -2.51
C LYS A 12 -15.78 5.43 -1.21
N SER A 13 -15.84 4.64 -0.14
CA SER A 13 -15.03 4.85 1.05
C SER A 13 -13.56 4.69 0.65
N VAL A 14 -12.99 5.77 0.14
CA VAL A 14 -11.57 5.88 -0.11
C VAL A 14 -10.92 5.72 1.26
N SER A 15 -10.31 4.56 1.51
CA SER A 15 -9.54 4.32 2.73
C SER A 15 -8.68 5.54 3.02
N TYR A 16 -8.66 6.02 4.26
CA TYR A 16 -7.92 7.21 4.67
C TYR A 16 -6.44 7.15 4.22
N ALA A 17 -5.87 5.95 4.14
CA ALA A 17 -4.55 5.71 3.56
C ALA A 17 -4.45 6.08 2.07
N LEU A 18 -5.49 5.79 1.27
CA LEU A 18 -5.57 6.15 -0.15
C LEU A 18 -5.79 7.67 -0.34
N TYR A 19 -6.57 8.32 0.52
CA TYR A 19 -6.74 9.78 0.55
C TYR A 19 -5.42 10.49 0.85
N LEU A 20 -4.72 10.09 1.92
CA LEU A 20 -3.41 10.63 2.26
C LEU A 20 -2.39 10.36 1.14
N HIS A 21 -2.47 9.20 0.48
CA HIS A 21 -1.59 8.86 -0.62
C HIS A 21 -1.76 9.80 -1.82
N LEU A 22 -3.00 10.11 -2.20
CA LEU A 22 -3.31 11.05 -3.30
C LEU A 22 -2.78 12.46 -3.01
N ARG A 23 -2.94 12.94 -1.78
CA ARG A 23 -2.45 14.26 -1.36
C ARG A 23 -0.91 14.32 -1.38
N GLU A 24 -0.25 13.21 -1.10
CA GLU A 24 1.20 13.17 -0.99
C GLU A 24 1.91 12.98 -2.35
N LEU A 25 1.24 12.39 -3.34
CA LEU A 25 1.73 12.20 -4.72
C LEU A 25 2.03 13.52 -5.47
N CYS A 26 1.47 14.65 -5.06
CA CYS A 26 1.62 15.94 -5.74
C CYS A 26 2.97 16.67 -5.54
N ARG A 27 4.05 16.01 -5.08
CA ARG A 27 5.29 16.70 -4.66
C ARG A 27 6.60 15.96 -5.04
N PRO A 28 7.74 16.68 -5.14
CA PRO A 28 8.90 16.29 -5.98
C PRO A 28 9.68 15.04 -5.56
N LYS A 29 10.41 14.45 -6.53
CA LYS A 29 11.05 13.10 -6.56
C LYS A 29 11.69 12.54 -5.27
N ARG A 30 12.31 13.35 -4.38
CA ARG A 30 12.81 12.84 -3.08
C ARG A 30 11.67 12.44 -2.14
N ARG A 31 10.54 13.13 -2.21
CA ARG A 31 9.31 12.73 -1.51
C ARG A 31 8.76 11.42 -2.03
N LEU A 32 8.93 11.05 -3.30
CA LEU A 32 8.40 9.78 -3.82
C LEU A 32 8.98 8.56 -3.08
N MET A 33 10.27 8.57 -2.76
CA MET A 33 10.87 7.51 -1.93
C MET A 33 10.35 7.56 -0.49
N ARG A 34 10.21 8.77 0.10
CA ARG A 34 9.62 8.94 1.42
C ARG A 34 8.18 8.41 1.47
N ILE A 35 7.38 8.69 0.45
CA ILE A 35 6.01 8.23 0.27
C ILE A 35 5.97 6.71 0.12
N ALA A 36 6.87 6.14 -0.69
CA ALA A 36 6.96 4.70 -0.85
C ALA A 36 7.34 4.01 0.46
N SER A 37 8.27 4.58 1.23
CA SER A 37 8.64 4.10 2.57
C SER A 37 7.47 4.18 3.55
N THR A 38 6.75 5.30 3.60
CA THR A 38 5.57 5.46 4.46
C THR A 38 4.46 4.48 4.04
N LYS A 39 4.24 4.29 2.74
CA LYS A 39 3.28 3.31 2.24
C LYS A 39 3.65 1.90 2.65
N LEU A 40 4.93 1.54 2.57
CA LEU A 40 5.43 0.25 3.04
C LEU A 40 5.18 0.05 4.54
N ALA A 41 5.46 1.06 5.35
CA ALA A 41 5.23 1.02 6.80
C ALA A 41 3.74 0.84 7.15
N LEU A 42 2.87 1.68 6.57
CA LEU A 42 1.42 1.60 6.81
C LEU A 42 0.81 0.29 6.32
N THR A 43 1.27 -0.25 5.18
CA THR A 43 0.81 -1.57 4.72
C THR A 43 1.25 -2.69 5.68
N ASN A 44 2.44 -2.60 6.28
CA ASN A 44 2.86 -3.57 7.28
C ASN A 44 2.00 -3.50 8.55
N GLU A 45 1.74 -2.30 9.05
CA GLU A 45 0.88 -2.07 10.22
C GLU A 45 -0.55 -2.60 9.97
N LEU A 46 -1.11 -2.33 8.79
CA LEU A 46 -2.44 -2.81 8.42
C LEU A 46 -2.51 -4.35 8.41
N ILE A 47 -1.53 -5.00 7.78
CA ILE A 47 -1.42 -6.47 7.76
C ILE A 47 -1.34 -7.03 9.18
N GLN A 48 -0.53 -6.42 10.07
CA GLN A 48 -0.40 -6.84 11.45
C GLN A 48 -1.69 -6.68 12.25
N LEU A 49 -2.38 -5.54 12.08
CA LEU A 49 -3.66 -5.27 12.74
C LEU A 49 -4.74 -6.24 12.27
N GLN A 50 -4.83 -6.53 10.98
CA GLN A 50 -5.78 -7.51 10.44
C GLN A 50 -5.49 -8.92 10.93
N GLN A 51 -4.21 -9.34 10.96
CA GLN A 51 -3.85 -10.64 11.54
C GLN A 51 -4.24 -10.72 13.01
N ARG A 52 -3.98 -9.67 13.79
CA ARG A 52 -4.38 -9.63 15.20
C ARG A 52 -5.89 -9.73 15.38
N ARG A 53 -6.67 -8.99 14.58
CA ARG A 53 -8.14 -9.09 14.59
C ARG A 53 -8.63 -10.48 14.22
N GLN A 54 -8.01 -11.12 13.23
CA GLN A 54 -8.32 -12.52 12.88
C GLN A 54 -8.07 -13.46 14.06
N TRP A 55 -6.97 -13.29 14.79
CA TRP A 55 -6.68 -14.09 16.00
C TRP A 55 -7.69 -13.83 17.12
N GLU A 56 -8.13 -12.59 17.31
CA GLU A 56 -9.13 -12.22 18.31
C GLU A 56 -10.50 -12.81 17.97
N THR A 57 -10.93 -12.79 16.71
CA THR A 57 -12.21 -13.35 16.26
C THR A 57 -12.19 -14.86 15.99
N ALA A 58 -11.01 -15.51 15.92
CA ALA A 58 -10.90 -16.94 15.65
C ALA A 58 -11.53 -17.83 16.73
N PHE A 59 -11.84 -17.24 17.90
CA PHE A 59 -12.49 -17.91 19.02
C PHE A 59 -14.01 -17.63 19.09
N ASP A 60 -14.54 -16.76 18.21
CA ASP A 60 -15.98 -16.48 18.11
C ASP A 60 -16.65 -17.54 17.21
N LEU A 61 -17.70 -18.17 17.74
CA LEU A 61 -18.37 -19.35 17.16
C LEU A 61 -19.23 -19.02 15.91
N GLU A 62 -19.46 -17.73 15.62
CA GLU A 62 -20.28 -17.24 14.49
C GLU A 62 -19.43 -16.69 13.32
N LEU A 63 -18.26 -17.27 13.07
CA LEU A 63 -17.40 -16.79 12.01
C LEU A 63 -17.93 -17.23 10.63
N ASP A 64 -18.55 -16.30 9.91
CA ASP A 64 -18.95 -16.49 8.51
C ASP A 64 -17.74 -16.84 7.64
N THR A 65 -17.69 -18.10 7.20
CA THR A 65 -16.59 -18.68 6.42
C THR A 65 -16.34 -17.93 5.11
N GLU A 66 -17.38 -17.34 4.50
CA GLU A 66 -17.23 -16.56 3.26
C GLU A 66 -16.56 -15.21 3.54
N ALA A 67 -16.96 -14.53 4.61
CA ALA A 67 -16.33 -13.29 5.07
C ALA A 67 -14.85 -13.50 5.40
N SER A 68 -14.51 -14.62 6.06
CA SER A 68 -13.13 -14.98 6.39
C SER A 68 -12.29 -15.25 5.13
N CYS A 69 -12.86 -15.92 4.12
CA CYS A 69 -12.21 -16.13 2.83
C CYS A 69 -11.96 -14.82 2.07
N GLN A 70 -12.90 -13.88 2.08
CA GLN A 70 -12.73 -12.57 1.46
C GLN A 70 -11.64 -11.74 2.16
N LEU A 71 -11.59 -11.79 3.50
CA LEU A 71 -10.56 -11.12 4.29
C LEU A 71 -9.15 -11.65 3.97
N ASN A 72 -9.00 -12.98 3.90
CA ASN A 72 -7.73 -13.60 3.52
C ASN A 72 -7.29 -13.20 2.10
N ARG A 73 -8.21 -13.15 1.14
CA ARG A 73 -7.92 -12.66 -0.22
C ARG A 73 -7.51 -11.18 -0.23
N ALA A 74 -8.07 -10.34 0.64
CA ALA A 74 -7.65 -8.95 0.78
C ALA A 74 -6.23 -8.84 1.34
N LEU A 75 -5.92 -9.60 2.39
CA LEU A 75 -4.57 -9.67 2.97
C LEU A 75 -3.51 -10.13 1.97
N ASP A 76 -3.83 -11.12 1.14
CA ASP A 76 -2.89 -11.59 0.10
C ASP A 76 -2.63 -10.53 -0.96
N ARG A 77 -3.64 -9.75 -1.34
CA ARG A 77 -3.46 -8.60 -2.25
C ARG A 77 -2.55 -7.54 -1.62
N GLU A 78 -2.69 -7.27 -0.33
CA GLU A 78 -1.83 -6.33 0.39
C GLU A 78 -0.38 -6.80 0.48
N ARG A 79 -0.16 -8.10 0.75
CA ARG A 79 1.18 -8.73 0.74
C ARG A 79 1.83 -8.62 -0.64
N LEU A 80 1.12 -8.98 -1.70
CA LEU A 80 1.61 -8.85 -3.08
C LEU A 80 1.95 -7.40 -3.44
N TYR A 81 1.10 -6.46 -3.02
CA TYR A 81 1.34 -5.04 -3.23
C TYR A 81 2.61 -4.57 -2.51
N ARG A 82 2.78 -4.95 -1.24
CA ARG A 82 3.97 -4.66 -0.43
C ARG A 82 5.25 -5.16 -1.10
N ASP A 83 5.25 -6.41 -1.56
CA ASP A 83 6.44 -7.03 -2.13
C ASP A 83 6.83 -6.40 -3.48
N ARG A 84 5.84 -6.06 -4.33
CA ARG A 84 6.06 -5.30 -5.55
C ARG A 84 6.63 -3.91 -5.28
N LEU A 85 6.08 -3.19 -4.29
CA LEU A 85 6.55 -1.86 -3.91
C LEU A 85 8.01 -1.92 -3.41
N ARG A 86 8.32 -2.90 -2.55
CA ARG A 86 9.67 -3.13 -2.03
C ARG A 86 10.67 -3.39 -3.16
N SER A 87 10.32 -4.26 -4.11
CA SER A 87 11.18 -4.56 -5.27
C SER A 87 11.42 -3.31 -6.13
N ASN A 88 10.38 -2.50 -6.38
CA ASN A 88 10.51 -1.26 -7.15
C ASN A 88 11.44 -0.26 -6.46
N MET A 89 11.30 -0.09 -5.14
CA MET A 89 12.19 0.78 -4.35
C MET A 89 13.65 0.31 -4.40
N GLN A 90 13.90 -1.00 -4.27
CA GLN A 90 15.25 -1.57 -4.38
C GLN A 90 15.87 -1.33 -5.76
N ARG A 91 15.12 -1.56 -6.84
CA ARG A 91 15.59 -1.27 -8.21
C ARG A 91 15.90 0.21 -8.41
N GLN A 92 15.09 1.10 -7.85
CA GLN A 92 15.32 2.54 -7.95
C GLN A 92 16.58 2.98 -7.19
N LEU A 93 16.83 2.42 -6.00
CA LEU A 93 18.08 2.63 -5.26
C LEU A 93 19.29 2.11 -6.03
N ALA A 94 19.21 0.91 -6.61
CA ALA A 94 20.28 0.33 -7.42
C ALA A 94 20.62 1.22 -8.63
N LYS A 95 19.60 1.72 -9.34
CA LYS A 95 19.79 2.68 -10.45
C LYS A 95 20.50 3.96 -9.99
N GLN A 96 20.08 4.53 -8.86
CA GLN A 96 20.72 5.73 -8.31
C GLN A 96 22.19 5.49 -7.95
N GLN A 97 22.50 4.35 -7.33
CA GLN A 97 23.88 3.98 -7.01
C GLN A 97 24.74 3.79 -8.26
N GLN A 98 24.20 3.13 -9.29
CA GLN A 98 24.90 2.93 -10.56
C GLN A 98 25.19 4.27 -11.25
N SER A 99 24.20 5.17 -11.33
CA SER A 99 24.40 6.52 -11.89
C SER A 99 25.45 7.31 -11.11
N LYS A 100 25.43 7.22 -9.77
CA LYS A 100 26.43 7.89 -8.93
C LYS A 100 27.84 7.33 -9.15
N ARG A 101 27.99 6.00 -9.27
CA ARG A 101 29.27 5.35 -9.58
C ARG A 101 29.80 5.78 -10.95
N LYS A 102 28.94 5.80 -11.98
CA LYS A 102 29.31 6.24 -13.33
C LYS A 102 29.79 7.70 -13.33
N TYR A 103 29.04 8.59 -12.67
CA TYR A 103 29.42 9.99 -12.53
C TYR A 103 30.80 10.18 -11.88
N LEU A 104 31.09 9.44 -10.80
CA LEU A 104 32.40 9.49 -10.13
C LEU A 104 33.53 8.95 -11.01
N GLN A 105 33.28 7.89 -11.79
CA GLN A 105 34.26 7.37 -12.75
C GLN A 105 34.54 8.34 -13.88
N ASP A 106 33.52 9.04 -14.38
CA ASP A 106 33.68 10.03 -15.44
C ASP A 106 34.42 11.29 -14.93
N MET A 107 34.18 11.69 -13.67
CA MET A 107 34.91 12.79 -13.01
C MET A 107 36.38 12.48 -12.73
N GLY A 108 36.74 11.22 -12.47
CA GLY A 108 38.14 10.80 -12.22
C GLY A 108 38.97 10.58 -13.49
N LYS A 109 38.35 10.71 -14.67
CA LYS A 109 39.01 10.60 -15.99
C LYS A 109 39.27 11.96 -16.66
N MET A 110 38.78 13.04 -16.05
CA MET A 110 39.05 14.44 -16.41
C MET A 110 40.23 14.95 -15.61
#